data_AF-A0A948APU5-F1
#
_entry.id   AF-A0A948APU5-F1
#
_cell.length_a   1.000
_cell.length_b   1.000
_cell.length_c   1.000
_cell.angle_alpha   90.00
_cell.angle_beta   90.00
_cell.angle_gamma   90.00
#
_symmetry.space_group_name_H-M   'P 1'
#
loop_
_entity.id
_entity.type
_entity.pdbx_description
1 polymer ?
#
loop_
_entity_poly.entity_id
_entity_poly.type
_entity_poly.pdbx_seq_one_letter_code
_entity_poly.pdbx_strand_id
1 'polypeptide(L)'
;MGAKGYPIETKLKAKALWIVGNLTDAQIAERLGITRPGTIGDWRKDEGWEREREIIQKATEEKVAAAISETISEMNARHLKEYQLLQTKGVAALKRMDPRTAAEAQAMIDTGVRGERLVRGEPTEVREVRALMQANVQVLEVVVADVLKVLLEKGQIDPRGARRFAEVFAEQINDAPFKYQVGSGSKP
;
A
#
# COMPACT_ATOMS: atom_id res chain seq x y z
N MET A 1 22.23 -48.67 -18.36
CA MET A 1 21.34 -48.56 -17.19
C MET A 1 20.56 -47.26 -17.32
N GLY A 2 19.25 -47.32 -17.58
CA GLY A 2 18.42 -46.14 -17.83
C GLY A 2 18.28 -45.27 -16.58
N ALA A 3 18.54 -43.97 -16.71
CA ALA A 3 18.41 -43.02 -15.62
C ALA A 3 16.97 -43.05 -15.10
N LYS A 4 16.77 -43.54 -13.87
CA LYS A 4 15.49 -43.41 -13.15
C LYS A 4 15.28 -41.93 -12.86
N GLY A 5 14.51 -41.24 -13.70
CA GLY A 5 14.06 -39.88 -13.42
C GLY A 5 13.18 -39.84 -12.18
N TYR A 6 13.16 -38.70 -11.49
CA TYR A 6 12.24 -38.50 -10.37
C TYR A 6 10.78 -38.57 -10.85
N PRO A 7 9.84 -39.08 -10.01
CA PRO A 7 8.42 -39.08 -10.34
C PRO A 7 7.90 -37.68 -10.67
N ILE A 8 6.93 -37.60 -11.59
CA ILE A 8 6.33 -36.32 -11.99
C ILE A 8 5.70 -35.57 -10.80
N GLU A 9 5.15 -36.29 -9.83
CA GLU A 9 4.62 -35.72 -8.60
C GLU A 9 5.68 -34.99 -7.77
N THR A 10 6.90 -35.53 -7.71
CA THR A 10 8.02 -34.90 -7.01
C THR A 10 8.39 -33.58 -7.67
N LYS A 11 8.37 -33.54 -9.00
CA LYS A 11 8.61 -32.32 -9.78
C LYS A 11 7.50 -31.28 -9.59
N LEU A 12 6.23 -31.68 -9.58
CA LEU A 12 5.10 -30.79 -9.30
C LEU A 12 5.14 -30.23 -7.87
N LYS A 13 5.49 -31.06 -6.87
CA LYS A 13 5.68 -30.60 -5.48
C LYS A 13 6.83 -29.60 -5.37
N ALA A 14 7.95 -29.84 -6.06
CA ALA A 14 9.06 -28.90 -6.12
C ALA A 14 8.66 -27.56 -6.72
N LYS A 15 7.90 -27.60 -7.83
CA LYS A 15 7.36 -26.42 -8.51
C LYS A 15 6.48 -25.57 -7.60
N ALA A 16 5.54 -26.21 -6.91
CA ALA A 16 4.67 -25.52 -5.96
C ALA A 16 5.47 -24.85 -4.82
N LEU A 17 6.42 -25.57 -4.22
CA LEU A 17 7.27 -25.02 -3.15
C LEU A 17 8.12 -23.84 -3.63
N TRP A 18 8.61 -23.90 -4.87
CA TRP A 18 9.43 -22.83 -5.44
C TRP A 18 8.61 -21.58 -5.79
N ILE A 19 7.44 -21.75 -6.42
CA ILE A 19 6.55 -20.65 -6.80
C ILE A 19 6.09 -19.86 -5.57
N VAL A 20 5.82 -20.54 -4.45
CA VAL A 20 5.44 -19.91 -3.17
C VAL A 20 6.57 -19.05 -2.59
N GLY A 21 7.83 -19.24 -3.01
CA GLY A 21 8.91 -18.27 -2.82
C GLY A 21 9.65 -18.30 -1.49
N ASN A 22 9.44 -19.32 -0.65
CA ASN A 22 9.95 -19.34 0.73
C ASN A 22 11.18 -20.25 0.92
N LEU A 23 11.60 -20.98 -0.11
CA LEU A 23 12.65 -21.98 -0.02
C LEU A 23 13.63 -21.85 -1.19
N THR A 24 14.91 -22.03 -0.89
CA THR A 24 15.97 -22.18 -1.88
C THR A 24 15.90 -23.55 -2.56
N ASP A 25 16.48 -23.67 -3.75
CA ASP A 25 16.57 -24.95 -4.49
C ASP A 25 17.18 -26.08 -3.61
N ALA A 26 18.14 -25.75 -2.75
CA ALA A 26 18.75 -26.69 -1.80
C ALA A 26 17.76 -27.18 -0.73
N GLN A 27 16.98 -26.27 -0.14
CA GLN A 27 15.96 -26.61 0.85
C GLN A 27 14.80 -27.39 0.25
N ILE A 28 14.41 -27.08 -0.99
CA ILE A 28 13.39 -27.83 -1.73
C ILE A 28 13.89 -29.24 -2.01
N ALA A 29 15.14 -29.37 -2.46
CA ALA A 29 15.74 -30.66 -2.75
C ALA A 29 15.86 -31.54 -1.50
N GLU A 30 16.34 -30.98 -0.38
CA GLU A 30 16.40 -31.65 0.92
C GLU A 30 15.02 -32.14 1.37
N ARG A 31 14.00 -31.26 1.30
CA ARG A 31 12.63 -31.57 1.72
C ARG A 31 11.96 -32.66 0.87
N LEU A 32 12.38 -32.82 -0.38
CA LEU A 32 11.82 -33.79 -1.32
C LEU A 32 12.71 -35.02 -1.52
N GLY A 33 13.83 -35.12 -0.79
CA GLY A 33 14.77 -36.25 -0.91
C GLY A 33 15.52 -36.29 -2.25
N ILE A 34 15.70 -35.14 -2.89
CA ILE A 34 16.43 -35.01 -4.16
C ILE A 34 17.92 -34.85 -3.85
N THR A 35 18.72 -35.79 -4.35
CA THR A 35 20.16 -35.88 -4.02
C THR A 35 20.97 -34.69 -4.52
N ARG A 36 20.58 -34.10 -5.67
CA ARG A 36 21.29 -32.97 -6.29
C ARG A 36 20.38 -31.75 -6.35
N PRO A 37 20.64 -30.69 -5.55
CA PRO A 37 19.90 -29.43 -5.61
C PRO A 37 19.80 -28.82 -7.01
N GLY A 38 20.85 -28.96 -7.82
CA GLY A 38 20.87 -28.48 -9.20
C GLY A 38 19.72 -29.02 -10.07
N THR A 39 19.15 -30.18 -9.72
CA THR A 39 17.98 -30.75 -10.41
C THR A 39 16.77 -29.81 -10.37
N ILE A 40 16.57 -29.07 -9.27
CA ILE A 40 15.49 -28.08 -9.15
C ILE A 40 15.74 -26.90 -10.10
N GLY A 41 16.98 -26.42 -10.17
CA GLY A 41 17.38 -25.36 -11.09
C GLY A 41 17.23 -25.76 -12.57
N ASP A 42 17.54 -27.01 -12.90
CA ASP A 42 17.36 -27.56 -14.25
C ASP A 42 15.86 -27.59 -14.61
N TRP A 43 15.00 -28.10 -13.71
CA TRP A 43 13.55 -28.12 -13.92
C TRP A 43 12.94 -26.74 -14.10
N ARG A 44 13.39 -25.75 -13.33
CA ARG A 44 12.94 -24.37 -13.45
C ARG A 44 13.22 -23.80 -14.84
N LYS A 45 14.44 -23.99 -15.33
CA LYS A 45 14.86 -23.51 -16.65
C LYS A 45 14.13 -24.22 -17.77
N ASP A 46 14.03 -25.55 -17.70
CA ASP A 46 13.44 -26.38 -18.74
C ASP A 46 11.93 -26.11 -18.92
N GLU A 47 11.23 -25.80 -17.82
CA GLU A 47 9.77 -25.56 -17.84
C GLU A 47 9.38 -24.09 -17.66
N GLY A 48 10.35 -23.18 -17.55
CA GLY A 48 10.11 -21.75 -17.41
C GLY A 48 9.31 -21.38 -16.16
N TRP A 49 9.65 -21.94 -14.99
CA TRP A 49 8.91 -21.71 -13.74
C TRP A 49 8.89 -20.23 -13.33
N GLU A 50 9.94 -19.48 -13.68
CA GLU A 50 10.03 -18.04 -13.47
C GLU A 50 8.83 -17.29 -14.09
N ARG A 51 8.46 -17.63 -15.33
CA ARG A 51 7.33 -17.01 -16.04
C ARG A 51 5.99 -17.36 -15.38
N GLU A 52 5.84 -18.60 -14.94
CA GLU A 52 4.61 -19.01 -14.24
C GLU A 52 4.46 -18.32 -12.89
N ARG A 53 5.57 -18.15 -12.16
CA ARG A 53 5.57 -17.41 -10.90
C ARG A 53 5.15 -15.96 -11.10
N GLU A 54 5.66 -15.28 -12.12
CA GLU A 54 5.24 -13.91 -12.45
C GLU A 54 3.73 -13.82 -12.74
N ILE A 55 3.19 -14.76 -13.52
CA ILE A 55 1.75 -14.81 -13.84
C ILE A 55 0.92 -15.00 -12.56
N ILE A 56 1.31 -15.94 -11.71
CA ILE A 56 0.61 -16.24 -10.45
C ILE A 56 0.71 -15.06 -9.49
N GLN A 57 1.87 -14.42 -9.40
CA GLN A 57 2.08 -13.27 -8.53
C GLN A 57 1.19 -12.10 -8.96
N LYS A 58 1.17 -11.77 -10.27
CA LYS A 58 0.30 -10.72 -10.80
C LYS A 58 -1.19 -11.00 -10.53
N ALA A 59 -1.64 -12.23 -10.79
CA ALA A 59 -3.02 -12.62 -10.53
C ALA A 59 -3.37 -12.59 -9.03
N THR A 60 -2.40 -12.85 -8.16
CA THR A 60 -2.57 -12.79 -6.70
C THR A 60 -2.65 -11.33 -6.24
N GLU A 61 -1.76 -10.47 -6.73
CA GLU A 61 -1.75 -9.03 -6.44
C GLU A 61 -3.08 -8.37 -6.86
N GLU A 62 -3.58 -8.69 -8.05
CA GLU A 62 -4.88 -8.19 -8.54
C GLU A 62 -6.04 -8.63 -7.63
N LYS A 63 -6.07 -9.89 -7.19
CA LYS A 63 -7.10 -10.40 -6.28
C LYS A 63 -7.01 -9.80 -4.88
N VAL A 64 -5.79 -9.64 -4.35
CA VAL A 64 -5.56 -9.02 -3.05
C VAL A 64 -5.98 -7.55 -3.10
N ALA A 65 -5.61 -6.82 -4.16
CA ALA A 65 -6.03 -5.44 -4.35
C ALA A 65 -7.56 -5.32 -4.42
N ALA A 66 -8.24 -6.22 -5.15
CA ALA A 66 -9.69 -6.26 -5.21
C ALA A 66 -10.34 -6.52 -3.83
N ALA A 67 -9.85 -7.52 -3.09
CA ALA A 67 -10.36 -7.86 -1.76
C ALA A 67 -10.14 -6.75 -0.73
N ILE A 68 -8.99 -6.06 -0.79
CA ILE A 68 -8.71 -4.89 0.05
C ILE A 68 -9.67 -3.75 -0.31
N SER A 69 -9.88 -3.48 -1.60
CA SER A 69 -10.79 -2.43 -2.06
C SER A 69 -12.23 -2.69 -1.61
N GLU A 70 -12.69 -3.94 -1.69
CA GLU A 70 -14.00 -4.37 -1.19
C GLU A 70 -14.11 -4.17 0.33
N THR A 71 -13.10 -4.62 1.09
CA THR A 71 -13.08 -4.47 2.55
C THR A 71 -13.12 -3.00 2.99
N ILE A 72 -12.34 -2.14 2.32
CA ILE A 72 -12.33 -0.69 2.58
C ILE A 72 -13.69 -0.08 2.24
N SER A 73 -14.29 -0.48 1.12
CA SER A 73 -15.61 0.02 0.71
C SER A 73 -16.70 -0.37 1.71
N GLU A 74 -16.71 -1.61 2.19
CA GLU A 74 -17.65 -2.08 3.22
C GLU A 74 -17.46 -1.37 4.55
N MET A 75 -16.19 -1.19 4.97
CA MET A 75 -15.85 -0.46 6.20
C MET A 75 -16.32 0.99 6.11
N ASN A 76 -16.03 1.67 5.00
CA ASN A 76 -16.46 3.05 4.76
C ASN A 76 -17.98 3.17 4.74
N ALA A 77 -18.69 2.22 4.12
CA ALA A 77 -20.15 2.20 4.12
C ALA A 77 -20.74 2.02 5.53
N ARG A 78 -20.10 1.20 6.38
CA ARG A 78 -20.50 1.02 7.78
C ARG A 78 -20.26 2.29 8.59
N HIS A 79 -19.06 2.85 8.52
CA HIS A 79 -18.72 4.10 9.20
C HIS A 79 -19.64 5.24 8.77
N LEU A 80 -19.94 5.36 7.47
CA LEU A 80 -20.88 6.35 6.96
C LEU A 80 -22.26 6.22 7.60
N LYS A 81 -22.81 4.99 7.70
CA LYS A 81 -24.10 4.75 8.36
C LYS A 81 -24.07 5.12 9.85
N GLU A 82 -22.97 4.80 10.54
CA GLU A 82 -22.80 5.16 11.96
C GLU A 82 -22.72 6.68 12.15
N TYR A 83 -21.96 7.38 11.29
CA TYR A 83 -21.91 8.84 11.30
C TYR A 83 -23.25 9.48 10.94
N GLN A 84 -23.99 8.96 9.98
CA GLN A 84 -25.34 9.43 9.65
C GLN A 84 -26.31 9.25 10.82
N LEU A 85 -26.24 8.11 11.53
CA LEU A 85 -27.03 7.88 12.73
C LEU A 85 -26.65 8.86 13.86
N LEU A 86 -25.35 9.05 14.09
CA LEU A 86 -24.85 9.99 15.08
C LEU A 86 -25.26 11.43 14.74
N GLN A 87 -25.16 11.82 13.46
CA GLN A 87 -25.59 13.12 12.96
C GLN A 87 -27.10 13.29 13.14
N THR A 88 -27.91 12.28 12.84
CA THR A 88 -29.37 12.32 13.02
C THR A 88 -29.74 12.49 14.49
N LYS A 89 -29.11 11.72 15.38
CA LYS A 89 -29.29 11.84 16.84
C LYS A 89 -28.80 13.19 17.35
N GLY A 90 -27.68 13.69 16.82
CA GLY A 90 -27.14 15.02 17.07
C GLY A 90 -28.15 16.09 16.69
N VAL A 91 -28.61 16.14 15.43
CA VAL A 91 -29.65 17.08 14.96
C VAL A 91 -30.93 16.98 15.79
N ALA A 92 -31.37 15.78 16.18
CA ALA A 92 -32.52 15.61 17.05
C ALA A 92 -32.28 16.18 18.47
N ALA A 93 -31.06 16.05 19.01
CA ALA A 93 -30.67 16.68 20.26
C ALA A 93 -30.55 18.21 20.11
N LEU A 94 -29.97 18.71 19.02
CA LEU A 94 -29.88 20.15 18.71
C LEU A 94 -31.28 20.76 18.52
N LYS A 95 -32.23 20.06 17.90
CA LYS A 95 -33.63 20.51 17.77
C LYS A 95 -34.37 20.61 19.11
N ARG A 96 -33.89 19.90 20.14
CA ARG A 96 -34.39 19.98 21.52
C ARG A 96 -33.60 20.95 22.37
N MET A 97 -32.40 21.32 21.94
CA MET A 97 -31.64 22.43 22.51
C MET A 97 -32.24 23.72 21.97
N ASP A 98 -32.83 24.50 22.86
CA ASP A 98 -33.11 25.90 22.58
C ASP A 98 -31.83 26.65 22.99
N PRO A 99 -30.90 26.98 22.07
CA PRO A 99 -29.63 27.59 22.45
C PRO A 99 -29.93 28.87 23.18
N ARG A 100 -29.61 28.90 24.48
CA ARG A 100 -29.98 30.03 25.35
C ARG A 100 -29.11 31.24 25.08
N THR A 101 -28.00 31.04 24.35
CA THR A 101 -27.00 32.06 24.05
C THR A 101 -26.49 31.91 22.62
N ALA A 102 -26.05 33.03 22.02
CA ALA A 102 -25.46 33.05 20.69
C ALA A 102 -24.16 32.23 20.58
N ALA A 103 -23.41 32.09 21.69
CA ALA A 103 -22.16 31.34 21.74
C ALA A 103 -22.38 29.82 21.59
N GLU A 104 -23.44 29.28 22.20
CA GLU A 104 -23.82 27.87 22.01
C GLU A 104 -24.22 27.59 20.56
N ALA A 105 -25.04 28.48 19.97
CA ALA A 105 -25.46 28.35 18.58
C ALA A 105 -24.25 28.36 17.62
N GLN A 106 -23.26 29.20 17.87
CA GLN A 106 -22.04 29.27 17.05
C GLN A 106 -21.17 28.01 17.18
N ALA A 107 -20.98 27.48 18.40
CA ALA A 107 -20.22 26.24 18.61
C ALA A 107 -20.87 25.02 17.93
N MET A 108 -22.20 24.96 17.90
CA MET A 108 -22.96 23.93 17.21
C MET A 108 -22.74 23.99 15.68
N ILE A 109 -22.73 25.20 15.10
CA ILE A 109 -22.47 25.42 13.66
C ILE A 109 -21.03 25.04 13.31
N ASP A 110 -20.04 25.50 14.07
CA ASP A 110 -18.61 25.23 13.80
C ASP A 110 -18.29 23.73 13.85
N THR A 111 -18.94 23.00 14.75
CA THR A 111 -18.80 21.54 14.85
C THR A 111 -19.40 20.84 13.64
N GLY A 112 -20.57 21.29 13.17
CA GLY A 112 -21.22 20.76 11.96
C GLY A 112 -20.39 20.97 10.70
N VAL A 113 -19.83 22.17 10.52
CA VAL A 113 -18.97 22.51 9.36
C VAL A 113 -17.69 21.67 9.36
N ARG A 114 -17.06 21.45 10.53
CA ARG A 114 -15.90 20.56 10.63
C ARG A 114 -16.24 19.11 10.30
N GLY A 115 -17.38 18.61 10.77
CA GLY A 115 -17.86 17.27 10.43
C GLY A 115 -18.08 17.08 8.92
N GLU A 116 -18.71 18.03 8.24
CA GLU A 116 -18.90 17.98 6.78
C GLU A 116 -17.58 17.94 6.01
N ARG A 117 -16.61 18.77 6.42
CA ARG A 117 -15.28 18.81 5.78
C ARG A 117 -14.55 17.48 5.90
N LEU A 118 -14.57 16.87 7.09
CA LEU A 118 -13.93 15.59 7.35
C LEU A 118 -14.53 14.46 6.51
N VAL A 119 -15.86 14.42 6.35
CA VAL A 119 -16.55 13.44 5.49
C VAL A 119 -16.22 13.64 4.01
N ARG A 120 -15.98 14.88 3.57
CA ARG A 120 -15.59 15.20 2.18
C ARG A 120 -14.09 15.00 1.91
N GLY A 121 -13.31 14.62 2.91
CA GLY A 121 -11.86 14.52 2.81
C GLY A 121 -11.16 15.88 2.68
N GLU A 122 -11.87 16.96 3.01
CA GLU A 122 -11.27 18.29 3.11
C GLU A 122 -10.47 18.34 4.41
N PRO A 123 -9.17 18.68 4.37
CA PRO A 123 -8.37 18.73 5.57
C PRO A 123 -8.91 19.77 6.55
N THR A 124 -9.33 19.32 7.72
CA THR A 124 -10.02 20.15 8.70
C THR A 124 -9.07 21.09 9.46
N GLU A 125 -7.78 20.77 9.52
CA GLU A 125 -6.75 21.64 10.06
C GLU A 125 -5.43 21.56 9.27
N VAL A 126 -4.72 22.68 9.17
CA VAL A 126 -3.36 22.77 8.59
C VAL A 126 -2.39 21.77 9.26
N ARG A 127 -2.66 21.41 10.51
CA ARG A 127 -1.88 20.44 11.29
C ARG A 127 -2.08 18.99 10.82
N GLU A 128 -3.29 18.63 10.39
CA GLU A 128 -3.61 17.31 9.81
C GLU A 128 -3.06 17.18 8.39
N VAL A 129 -3.09 18.27 7.60
CA VAL A 129 -2.38 18.35 6.31
C VAL A 129 -0.89 18.09 6.51
N ARG A 130 -0.26 18.73 7.51
CA ARG A 130 1.15 18.49 7.84
C ARG A 130 1.43 17.05 8.26
N ALA A 131 0.55 16.43 9.04
CA ALA A 131 0.73 15.05 9.49
C ALA A 131 0.62 14.05 8.33
N LEU A 132 -0.39 14.23 7.46
CA LEU A 132 -0.52 13.44 6.21
C LEU A 132 0.66 13.68 5.27
N MET A 133 1.15 14.90 5.17
CA MET A 133 2.35 15.22 4.39
C MET A 133 3.61 14.58 4.97
N GLN A 134 3.80 14.60 6.28
CA GLN A 134 4.93 13.91 6.92
C GLN A 134 4.88 12.39 6.69
N ALA A 135 3.69 11.78 6.77
CA ALA A 135 3.52 10.37 6.45
C ALA A 135 3.85 10.08 4.98
N ASN A 136 3.41 10.94 4.05
CA ASN A 136 3.72 10.77 2.62
C ASN A 136 5.20 10.99 2.30
N VAL A 137 5.90 11.90 3.00
CA VAL A 137 7.35 12.08 2.88
C VAL A 137 8.09 10.83 3.35
N GLN A 138 7.68 10.22 4.47
CA GLN A 138 8.28 8.96 4.94
C GLN A 138 8.07 7.81 3.93
N VAL A 139 6.90 7.73 3.29
CA VAL A 139 6.65 6.75 2.22
C VAL A 139 7.56 7.01 1.01
N LEU A 140 7.73 8.27 0.61
CA LEU A 140 8.63 8.66 -0.48
C LEU A 140 10.10 8.33 -0.17
N GLU A 141 10.55 8.52 1.06
CA GLU A 141 11.91 8.14 1.50
C GLU A 141 12.15 6.64 1.36
N VAL A 142 11.18 5.81 1.77
CA VAL A 142 11.27 4.35 1.65
C VAL A 142 11.32 3.92 0.18
N VAL A 143 10.43 4.47 -0.66
CA VAL A 143 10.39 4.15 -2.10
C VAL A 143 11.69 4.58 -2.78
N VAL A 144 12.24 5.75 -2.45
CA VAL A 144 13.52 6.21 -3.00
C VAL A 144 14.68 5.33 -2.53
N ALA A 145 14.69 4.88 -1.29
CA ALA A 145 15.71 3.96 -0.80
C ALA A 145 15.67 2.62 -1.57
N ASP A 146 14.49 2.08 -1.83
CA ASP A 146 14.31 0.86 -2.62
C ASP A 146 14.77 1.03 -4.07
N VAL A 147 14.42 2.16 -4.71
CA VAL A 147 14.89 2.48 -6.07
C VAL A 147 16.41 2.61 -6.12
N LEU A 148 17.02 3.34 -5.18
CA LEU A 148 18.47 3.49 -5.10
C LEU A 148 19.18 2.15 -4.89
N LYS A 149 18.62 1.27 -4.06
CA LYS A 149 19.14 -0.09 -3.85
C LYS A 149 19.13 -0.89 -5.14
N VAL A 150 18.02 -0.89 -5.88
CA VAL A 150 17.91 -1.59 -7.18
C VAL A 150 18.91 -1.04 -8.20
N LEU A 151 19.08 0.29 -8.25
CA LEU A 151 20.03 0.93 -9.18
C LEU A 151 21.49 0.60 -8.82
N LEU A 152 21.82 0.52 -7.52
CA LEU A 152 23.16 0.12 -7.04
C LEU A 152 23.45 -1.34 -7.36
N GLU A 153 22.50 -2.25 -7.08
CA GLU A 153 22.66 -3.68 -7.35
C GLU A 153 22.84 -3.98 -8.84
N LYS A 154 22.22 -3.18 -9.72
CA LYS A 154 22.36 -3.29 -11.17
C LYS A 154 23.58 -2.55 -11.74
N GLY A 155 24.37 -1.88 -10.90
CA GLY A 155 25.51 -1.06 -11.34
C GLY A 155 25.13 0.12 -12.23
N GLN A 156 23.86 0.54 -12.20
CA GLN A 156 23.35 1.67 -12.99
C GLN A 156 23.68 3.02 -12.34
N ILE A 157 23.98 3.00 -11.04
CA ILE A 157 24.48 4.15 -10.29
C ILE A 157 25.61 3.69 -9.38
N ASP A 158 26.61 4.54 -9.19
CA ASP A 158 27.67 4.29 -8.20
C ASP A 158 27.26 4.84 -6.80
N PRO A 159 27.95 4.43 -5.72
CA PRO A 159 27.62 4.89 -4.38
C PRO A 159 27.69 6.42 -4.17
N ARG A 160 28.52 7.14 -4.95
CA ARG A 160 28.62 8.60 -4.87
C ARG A 160 27.43 9.26 -5.58
N GLY A 161 27.00 8.71 -6.72
CA GLY A 161 25.81 9.11 -7.45
C GLY A 161 24.54 8.89 -6.63
N ALA A 162 24.42 7.75 -5.96
CA ALA A 162 23.28 7.46 -5.08
C ALA A 162 23.18 8.45 -3.92
N ARG A 163 24.32 8.79 -3.30
CA ARG A 163 24.39 9.77 -2.21
C ARG A 163 23.99 11.17 -2.67
N ARG A 164 24.50 11.60 -3.83
CA ARG A 164 24.16 12.90 -4.41
C ARG A 164 22.70 13.00 -4.84
N PHE A 165 22.12 11.91 -5.35
CA PHE A 165 20.69 11.84 -5.67
C PHE A 165 19.85 12.00 -4.39
N ALA A 166 20.20 11.29 -3.31
CA ALA A 166 19.49 11.40 -2.03
C ALA A 166 19.56 12.82 -1.44
N GLU A 167 20.72 13.48 -1.54
CA GLU A 167 20.91 14.88 -1.10
C GLU A 167 20.03 15.85 -1.90
N VAL A 168 20.05 15.78 -3.23
CA VAL A 168 19.22 16.62 -4.11
C VAL A 168 17.73 16.37 -3.90
N PHE A 169 17.34 15.11 -3.72
CA PHE A 169 15.95 14.74 -3.44
C PHE A 169 15.46 15.32 -2.11
N ALA A 170 16.28 15.23 -1.06
CA ALA A 170 15.98 15.81 0.24
C ALA A 170 15.88 17.35 0.18
N GLU A 171 16.79 18.01 -0.54
CA GLU A 171 16.73 19.46 -0.78
C GLU A 171 15.45 19.85 -1.51
N GLN A 172 15.09 19.15 -2.60
CA GLN A 172 13.87 19.47 -3.36
C GLN A 172 12.57 19.22 -2.58
N ILE A 173 12.52 18.19 -1.74
CA ILE A 173 11.35 17.97 -0.86
C ILE A 173 11.23 19.09 0.18
N ASN A 174 12.36 19.52 0.75
CA ASN A 174 12.37 20.56 1.79
C ASN A 174 12.09 21.96 1.23
N ASP A 175 12.56 22.26 0.01
CA ASP A 175 12.38 23.56 -0.65
C ASP A 175 11.13 23.67 -1.52
N ALA A 176 10.37 22.58 -1.72
CA ALA A 176 9.15 22.61 -2.53
C ALA A 176 8.14 23.64 -1.97
N PRO A 177 7.81 24.72 -2.71
CA PRO A 177 6.79 25.65 -2.27
C PRO A 177 5.43 24.95 -2.35
N PHE A 178 4.92 24.51 -1.21
CA PHE A 178 3.64 23.83 -1.09
C PHE A 178 2.49 24.79 -1.43
N LYS A 179 2.14 24.89 -2.71
CA LYS A 179 0.97 25.62 -3.18
C LYS A 179 -0.25 24.71 -3.10
N TYR A 180 -0.99 24.82 -2.01
CA TYR A 180 -2.33 24.25 -1.91
C TYR A 180 -3.28 25.10 -2.77
N GLN A 181 -3.60 24.64 -3.98
CA GLN A 181 -4.80 25.14 -4.67
C GLN A 181 -5.99 24.44 -4.04
N VAL A 182 -6.66 25.14 -3.13
CA VAL A 182 -8.05 24.82 -2.79
C VAL A 182 -8.78 24.85 -4.12
N GLY A 183 -9.21 23.69 -4.64
CA GLY A 183 -10.06 23.64 -5.81
C GLY A 183 -11.22 24.58 -5.54
N SER A 184 -11.26 25.71 -6.24
CA SER A 184 -12.39 26.62 -6.18
C SER A 184 -13.57 25.84 -6.72
N GLY A 185 -14.36 25.28 -5.80
CA GLY A 185 -15.62 24.64 -6.12
C GLY A 185 -16.37 25.55 -7.07
N SER A 186 -16.79 24.97 -8.19
CA SER A 186 -17.63 25.60 -9.21
C SER A 186 -18.69 26.45 -8.50
N LYS A 187 -18.62 27.77 -8.72
CA LYS A 187 -19.70 28.67 -8.34
C LYS A 187 -20.90 28.42 -9.29
N PRO A 188 -22.11 28.74 -8.82
CA PRO A 188 -23.37 28.04 -9.12
C PRO A 188 -23.82 28.07 -10.58
#